data_AF-A0A937HMF8-F1
#
_entry.id   AF-A0A937HMF8-F1
#
_cell.length_a   1.000
_cell.length_b   1.000
_cell.length_c   1.000
_cell.angle_alpha   90.00
_cell.angle_beta   90.00
_cell.angle_gamma   90.00
#
_symmetry.space_group_name_H-M   'P 1'
#
loop_
_entity.id
_entity.type
_entity.pdbx_description
1 polymer ?
#
loop_
_entity_poly.entity_id
_entity_poly.type
_entity_poly.pdbx_seq_one_letter_code
_entity_poly.pdbx_strand_id
1 'polypeptide(L)'
;MSRYQEALQILKDNDRGEFSVPTHGLYPVQFNWDSAFAALGYRLFAPQRALREVELLLEGQWADGMVPHIIFRGEHDGYFPGPDVWSTGQPIPTSGITQPPVAGSVLRRLIETGVEVDQPRLSTMVQRLVDWHTWFSVARQCPDTGAIVIVHPWESGRDNLSDWDKAMAAVIPDTGLGDYKRRDLEHVDASQRPTKEEYDRYLTLVRFGRDCNWDQAHLGRNSPFRMLDPGMTAMLLRAERDLIWLQTRVGQDISATQARIRLL
;
A
#
# COMPACT_ATOMS: atom_id res chain seq x y z
N MET A 1 -5.47 -24.50 22.67
CA MET A 1 -4.78 -24.15 21.41
C MET A 1 -3.57 -23.30 21.76
N SER A 2 -2.39 -23.54 21.18
CA SER A 2 -1.22 -22.67 21.43
C SER A 2 -1.35 -21.33 20.70
N ARG A 3 -0.64 -20.28 21.14
CA ARG A 3 -0.57 -19.00 20.41
C ARG A 3 -0.14 -19.17 18.95
N TYR A 4 0.72 -20.14 18.69
CA TYR A 4 1.14 -20.51 17.34
C TYR A 4 -0.02 -21.06 16.51
N GLN A 5 -0.77 -22.04 17.03
CA GLN A 5 -1.93 -22.61 16.34
C GLN A 5 -3.04 -21.58 16.12
N GLU A 6 -3.27 -20.68 17.08
CA GLU A 6 -4.22 -19.57 16.98
C GLU A 6 -3.84 -18.63 15.83
N ALA A 7 -2.57 -18.22 15.73
CA ALA A 7 -2.09 -17.38 14.63
C ALA A 7 -2.23 -18.05 13.24
N LEU A 8 -1.96 -19.36 13.16
CA LEU A 8 -2.18 -20.11 11.91
C LEU A 8 -3.65 -20.17 11.52
N GLN A 9 -4.55 -20.32 12.50
CA GLN A 9 -5.98 -20.37 12.24
C GLN A 9 -6.50 -19.02 11.74
N ILE A 10 -6.08 -17.91 12.36
CA ILE A 10 -6.43 -16.56 11.92
C ILE A 10 -6.05 -16.33 10.44
N LEU A 11 -4.84 -16.72 10.03
CA LEU A 11 -4.40 -16.57 8.63
C LEU A 11 -5.22 -17.42 7.64
N LYS A 12 -5.68 -18.60 8.06
CA LYS A 12 -6.56 -19.45 7.25
C LYS A 12 -7.96 -18.86 7.16
N ASP A 13 -8.50 -18.37 8.28
CA ASP A 13 -9.83 -17.77 8.35
C ASP A 13 -9.92 -16.45 7.60
N ASN A 14 -8.79 -15.75 7.44
CA ASN A 14 -8.67 -14.52 6.67
C ASN A 14 -8.29 -14.74 5.20
N ASP A 15 -7.93 -15.95 4.80
CA ASP A 15 -7.69 -16.27 3.39
C ASP A 15 -9.04 -16.32 2.63
N ARG A 16 -9.09 -15.69 1.47
CA ARG A 16 -10.24 -15.71 0.55
C ARG A 16 -9.93 -16.52 -0.72
N GLY A 17 -8.85 -17.28 -0.70
CA GLY A 17 -8.34 -18.08 -1.82
C GLY A 17 -7.42 -17.27 -2.72
N GLU A 18 -7.90 -16.13 -3.22
CA GLU A 18 -7.16 -15.26 -4.15
C GLU A 18 -6.64 -13.96 -3.52
N PHE A 19 -6.78 -13.78 -2.20
CA PHE A 19 -6.18 -12.72 -1.41
C PHE A 19 -6.45 -12.99 0.07
N SER A 20 -5.73 -12.29 0.95
CA SER A 20 -6.06 -12.27 2.37
C SER A 20 -6.65 -10.93 2.78
N VAL A 21 -7.55 -10.96 3.76
CA VAL A 21 -8.06 -9.74 4.40
C VAL A 21 -7.31 -9.49 5.72
N PRO A 22 -7.02 -8.23 6.11
CA PRO A 22 -6.39 -7.96 7.41
C PRO A 22 -7.23 -8.46 8.59
N THR A 23 -8.55 -8.27 8.52
CA THR A 23 -9.49 -8.78 9.52
C THR A 23 -10.89 -8.93 8.91
N HIS A 24 -11.61 -9.96 9.34
CA HIS A 24 -12.99 -10.17 8.92
C HIS A 24 -13.90 -9.01 9.38
N GLY A 25 -14.84 -8.60 8.53
CA GLY A 25 -15.76 -7.49 8.79
C GLY A 25 -15.16 -6.11 8.54
N LEU A 26 -14.23 -5.67 9.39
CA LEU A 26 -13.71 -4.29 9.37
C LEU A 26 -12.87 -3.95 8.13
N TYR A 27 -12.04 -4.88 7.66
CA TYR A 27 -11.19 -4.68 6.48
C TYR A 27 -11.42 -5.80 5.46
N PRO A 28 -12.57 -5.83 4.76
CA PRO A 28 -12.96 -6.95 3.90
C PRO A 28 -12.27 -6.90 2.51
N VAL A 29 -11.14 -6.22 2.38
CA VAL A 29 -10.44 -5.96 1.11
C VAL A 29 -8.95 -6.28 1.25
N GLN A 30 -8.26 -6.44 0.12
CA GLN A 30 -6.82 -6.65 0.13
C GLN A 30 -6.08 -5.32 0.37
N PHE A 31 -5.31 -5.25 1.44
CA PHE A 31 -4.43 -4.11 1.73
C PHE A 31 -2.97 -4.43 1.37
N ASN A 32 -2.24 -3.41 0.94
CA ASN A 32 -0.89 -3.54 0.40
C ASN A 32 0.12 -4.11 1.41
N TRP A 33 0.48 -3.33 2.44
CA TRP A 33 1.51 -3.80 3.37
C TRP A 33 1.02 -4.99 4.21
N ASP A 34 -0.30 -5.12 4.44
CA ASP A 34 -0.92 -6.24 5.14
C ASP A 34 -0.73 -7.54 4.38
N SER A 35 -0.94 -7.56 3.06
CA SER A 35 -0.65 -8.72 2.20
C SER A 35 0.83 -9.13 2.30
N ALA A 36 1.75 -8.15 2.35
CA ALA A 36 3.17 -8.44 2.51
C ALA A 36 3.46 -9.10 3.88
N PHE A 37 2.87 -8.60 4.96
CA PHE A 37 3.05 -9.22 6.29
C PHE A 37 2.33 -10.58 6.42
N ALA A 38 1.15 -10.74 5.83
CA ALA A 38 0.42 -12.00 5.77
C ALA A 38 1.25 -13.08 5.06
N ALA A 39 1.95 -12.73 3.97
CA ALA A 39 2.86 -13.63 3.27
C ALA A 39 3.97 -14.18 4.20
N LEU A 40 4.52 -13.36 5.11
CA LEU A 40 5.49 -13.84 6.10
C LEU A 40 4.90 -14.88 7.07
N GLY A 41 3.59 -14.82 7.32
CA GLY A 41 2.85 -15.82 8.09
C GLY A 41 2.57 -17.09 7.28
N TYR A 42 2.03 -16.94 6.07
CA TYR A 42 1.73 -18.06 5.16
C TYR A 42 2.95 -18.94 4.90
N ARG A 43 4.16 -18.39 4.87
CA ARG A 43 5.40 -19.17 4.61
C ARG A 43 5.59 -20.35 5.56
N LEU A 44 5.00 -20.32 6.76
CA LEU A 44 5.16 -21.36 7.78
C LEU A 44 4.35 -22.62 7.52
N PHE A 45 3.30 -22.55 6.69
CA PHE A 45 2.40 -23.68 6.44
C PHE A 45 1.92 -23.81 4.99
N ALA A 46 2.05 -22.75 4.20
CA ALA A 46 1.71 -22.70 2.78
C ALA A 46 2.69 -21.80 1.99
N PRO A 47 3.96 -22.23 1.79
CA PRO A 47 5.00 -21.44 1.12
C PRO A 47 4.61 -20.87 -0.25
N GLN A 48 3.93 -21.66 -1.10
CA GLN A 48 3.51 -21.20 -2.42
C GLN A 48 2.36 -20.17 -2.35
N ARG A 49 1.51 -20.27 -1.33
CA ARG A 49 0.47 -19.28 -1.04
C ARG A 49 1.07 -17.94 -0.59
N ALA A 50 2.19 -17.98 0.15
CA ALA A 50 2.93 -16.78 0.53
C ALA A 50 3.47 -16.01 -0.69
N LEU A 51 4.08 -16.71 -1.65
CA LEU A 51 4.48 -16.10 -2.92
C LEU A 51 3.28 -15.56 -3.68
N ARG A 52 2.19 -16.34 -3.73
CA ARG A 52 0.98 -15.93 -4.42
C ARG A 52 0.39 -14.65 -3.85
N GLU A 53 0.43 -14.43 -2.53
CA GLU A 53 -0.03 -13.18 -1.90
C GLU A 53 0.75 -11.97 -2.40
N VAL A 54 2.07 -12.09 -2.58
CA VAL A 54 2.92 -11.02 -3.12
C VAL A 54 2.58 -10.75 -4.60
N GLU A 55 2.34 -11.80 -5.40
CA GLU A 55 1.92 -11.64 -6.80
C GLU A 55 0.57 -10.95 -6.93
N LEU A 56 -0.39 -11.36 -6.11
CA LEU A 56 -1.74 -10.78 -6.08
C LEU A 56 -1.71 -9.29 -5.71
N LEU A 57 -0.82 -8.90 -4.81
CA LEU A 57 -0.57 -7.48 -4.54
C LEU A 57 -0.03 -6.76 -5.80
N LEU A 58 0.99 -7.33 -6.44
CA LEU A 58 1.63 -6.72 -7.61
C LEU A 58 0.74 -6.74 -8.88
N GLU A 59 -0.28 -7.60 -8.94
CA GLU A 59 -1.32 -7.57 -9.99
C GLU A 59 -2.17 -6.29 -9.95
N GLY A 60 -2.30 -5.63 -8.79
CA GLY A 60 -2.99 -4.35 -8.66
C GLY A 60 -2.17 -3.14 -9.12
N GLN A 61 -0.95 -3.36 -9.62
CA GLN A 61 -0.06 -2.29 -10.05
C GLN A 61 -0.61 -1.54 -11.27
N TRP A 62 -0.55 -0.21 -11.19
CA TRP A 62 -0.96 0.71 -12.24
C TRP A 62 0.09 0.76 -13.37
N ALA A 63 -0.32 1.25 -14.54
CA ALA A 63 0.55 1.38 -15.70
C ALA A 63 1.75 2.33 -15.46
N ASP A 64 1.65 3.28 -14.52
CA ASP A 64 2.73 4.19 -14.13
C ASP A 64 3.70 3.59 -13.09
N GLY A 65 3.43 2.37 -12.62
CA GLY A 65 4.22 1.65 -11.63
C GLY A 65 3.65 1.70 -10.21
N MET A 66 2.66 2.54 -9.90
CA MET A 66 2.10 2.62 -8.54
C MET A 66 1.49 1.28 -8.11
N VAL A 67 1.83 0.77 -6.94
CA VAL A 67 1.01 -0.26 -6.27
C VAL A 67 0.09 0.43 -5.26
N PRO A 68 -1.24 0.32 -5.41
CA PRO A 68 -2.21 1.01 -4.57
C PRO A 68 -2.26 0.43 -3.15
N HIS A 69 -2.77 1.17 -2.18
CA HIS A 69 -2.92 0.67 -0.80
C HIS A 69 -4.05 -0.33 -0.65
N ILE A 70 -5.10 -0.25 -1.49
CA ILE A 70 -6.24 -1.18 -1.50
C ILE A 70 -6.45 -1.72 -2.92
N ILE A 71 -6.63 -3.04 -3.00
CA ILE A 71 -7.12 -3.75 -4.18
C ILE A 71 -8.47 -4.36 -3.82
N PHE A 72 -9.53 -3.91 -4.49
CA PHE A 72 -10.90 -4.34 -4.21
C PHE A 72 -11.20 -5.66 -4.93
N ARG A 73 -10.68 -6.76 -4.37
CA ARG A 73 -10.98 -8.12 -4.81
C ARG A 73 -12.21 -8.66 -4.08
N GLY A 74 -13.02 -9.46 -4.78
CA GLY A 74 -14.22 -10.06 -4.22
C GLY A 74 -15.29 -9.05 -3.80
N GLU A 75 -16.15 -9.44 -2.87
CA GLU A 75 -17.20 -8.58 -2.30
C GLU A 75 -16.61 -7.52 -1.37
N HIS A 76 -16.95 -6.24 -1.59
CA HIS A 76 -16.33 -5.10 -0.91
C HIS A 76 -17.35 -4.08 -0.37
N ASP A 77 -18.65 -4.40 -0.37
CA ASP A 77 -19.74 -3.52 0.09
C ASP A 77 -19.64 -3.13 1.58
N GLY A 78 -18.86 -3.90 2.35
CA GLY A 78 -18.58 -3.65 3.76
C GLY A 78 -17.51 -2.59 4.05
N TYR A 79 -16.79 -2.09 3.03
CA TYR A 79 -15.72 -1.11 3.22
C TYR A 79 -16.07 0.27 2.66
N PHE A 80 -15.68 1.33 3.38
CA PHE A 80 -15.79 2.70 2.91
C PHE A 80 -14.52 3.50 3.24
N PRO A 81 -13.95 4.27 2.29
CA PRO A 81 -14.42 4.51 0.92
C PRO A 81 -14.20 3.32 -0.04
N GLY A 82 -15.25 2.93 -0.76
CA GLY A 82 -15.23 1.85 -1.76
C GLY A 82 -14.85 2.34 -3.18
N PRO A 83 -14.82 1.44 -4.19
CA PRO A 83 -14.35 1.74 -5.54
C PRO A 83 -15.02 2.94 -6.20
N ASP A 84 -16.33 3.10 -6.02
CA ASP A 84 -17.09 4.21 -6.63
C ASP A 84 -16.66 5.57 -6.07
N VAL A 85 -16.23 5.62 -4.81
CA VAL A 85 -15.71 6.85 -4.20
C VAL A 85 -14.32 7.16 -4.76
N TRP A 86 -13.48 6.13 -4.89
CA TRP A 86 -12.13 6.28 -5.46
C TRP A 86 -12.17 6.61 -6.96
N SER A 87 -13.11 6.04 -7.72
CA SER A 87 -13.33 6.32 -9.15
C SER A 87 -12.03 6.29 -9.98
N THR A 88 -11.16 5.32 -9.75
CA THR A 88 -9.83 5.28 -10.39
C THR A 88 -9.83 4.78 -11.83
N GLY A 89 -10.91 4.11 -12.26
CA GLY A 89 -11.05 3.57 -13.62
C GLY A 89 -10.10 2.41 -13.95
N GLN A 90 -9.43 1.84 -12.94
CA GLN A 90 -8.51 0.72 -13.13
C GLN A 90 -9.26 -0.58 -13.47
N PRO A 91 -8.70 -1.47 -14.30
CA PRO A 91 -9.36 -2.74 -14.68
C PRO A 91 -9.69 -3.62 -13.48
N ILE A 92 -8.77 -3.71 -12.52
CA ILE A 92 -9.05 -4.19 -11.17
C ILE A 92 -9.35 -2.95 -10.33
N PRO A 93 -10.52 -2.83 -9.71
CA PRO A 93 -10.83 -1.65 -8.92
C PRO A 93 -9.84 -1.54 -7.76
N THR A 94 -9.22 -0.36 -7.63
CA THR A 94 -8.21 -0.06 -6.61
C THR A 94 -8.42 1.34 -6.05
N SER A 95 -7.85 1.61 -4.90
CA SER A 95 -7.70 2.99 -4.40
C SER A 95 -6.74 3.81 -5.26
N GLY A 96 -6.78 5.14 -5.14
CA GLY A 96 -5.90 6.06 -5.90
C GLY A 96 -4.61 6.49 -5.19
N ILE A 97 -4.27 5.89 -4.04
CA ILE A 97 -3.08 6.21 -3.24
C ILE A 97 -2.26 4.94 -2.94
N THR A 98 -1.00 5.10 -2.54
CA THR A 98 -0.06 3.99 -2.26
C THR A 98 0.08 3.67 -0.77
N GLN A 99 0.97 2.74 -0.40
CA GLN A 99 1.33 2.36 0.98
C GLN A 99 2.83 2.01 1.04
N PRO A 100 3.49 1.82 2.22
CA PRO A 100 4.92 1.59 2.25
C PRO A 100 5.40 0.36 1.46
N PRO A 101 6.49 0.48 0.67
CA PRO A 101 6.92 -0.54 -0.29
C PRO A 101 7.69 -1.72 0.32
N VAL A 102 7.05 -2.43 1.26
CA VAL A 102 7.70 -3.54 2.00
C VAL A 102 7.72 -4.87 1.24
N ALA A 103 7.01 -4.97 0.11
CA ALA A 103 6.86 -6.23 -0.64
C ALA A 103 8.19 -6.82 -1.13
N GLY A 104 9.14 -5.99 -1.57
CA GLY A 104 10.47 -6.45 -1.99
C GLY A 104 11.28 -7.08 -0.85
N SER A 105 11.24 -6.46 0.34
CA SER A 105 11.84 -7.00 1.56
C SER A 105 11.20 -8.32 1.98
N VAL A 106 9.88 -8.44 1.85
CA VAL A 106 9.15 -9.67 2.14
C VAL A 106 9.51 -10.77 1.14
N LEU A 107 9.51 -10.48 -0.17
CA LEU A 107 9.87 -11.45 -1.20
C LEU A 107 11.28 -12.00 -0.97
N ARG A 108 12.25 -11.13 -0.68
CA ARG A 108 13.60 -11.54 -0.29
C ARG A 108 13.56 -12.48 0.93
N ARG A 109 12.82 -12.12 1.98
CA ARG A 109 12.72 -12.93 3.20
C ARG A 109 12.09 -14.30 2.94
N LEU A 110 11.08 -14.40 2.08
CA LEU A 110 10.50 -15.68 1.68
C LEU A 110 11.59 -16.58 1.07
N ILE A 111 12.32 -16.08 0.08
CA ILE A 111 13.38 -16.82 -0.63
C ILE A 111 14.52 -17.21 0.33
N GLU A 112 15.01 -16.29 1.17
CA GLU A 112 16.06 -16.57 2.17
C GLU A 112 15.65 -17.65 3.18
N THR A 113 14.34 -17.84 3.40
CA THR A 113 13.82 -18.88 4.31
C THR A 113 13.39 -20.17 3.60
N GLY A 114 13.80 -20.35 2.34
CA GLY A 114 13.64 -21.61 1.61
C GLY A 114 12.34 -21.72 0.81
N VAL A 115 11.60 -20.62 0.63
CA VAL A 115 10.45 -20.63 -0.29
C VAL A 115 10.94 -20.64 -1.74
N GLU A 116 10.69 -21.74 -2.45
CA GLU A 116 11.12 -21.92 -3.83
C GLU A 116 10.26 -21.12 -4.81
N VAL A 117 10.92 -20.44 -5.75
CA VAL A 117 10.30 -19.66 -6.84
C VAL A 117 11.10 -19.91 -8.11
N ASP A 118 10.42 -20.17 -9.23
CA ASP A 118 11.07 -20.32 -10.52
C ASP A 118 11.57 -18.97 -11.07
N GLN A 119 12.54 -19.02 -11.99
CA GLN A 119 13.20 -17.83 -12.51
C GLN A 119 12.25 -16.89 -13.28
N PRO A 120 11.37 -17.36 -14.18
CA PRO A 120 10.39 -16.50 -14.85
C PRO A 120 9.48 -15.74 -13.87
N ARG A 121 8.91 -16.46 -12.88
CA ARG A 121 8.02 -15.89 -11.86
C ARG A 121 8.74 -14.85 -11.00
N LEU A 122 9.97 -15.15 -10.58
CA LEU A 122 10.80 -14.20 -9.85
C LEU A 122 11.09 -12.96 -10.70
N SER A 123 11.48 -13.14 -11.96
CA SER A 123 11.80 -12.03 -12.88
C SER A 123 10.62 -11.09 -13.08
N THR A 124 9.41 -11.61 -13.21
CA THR A 124 8.18 -10.80 -13.30
C THR A 124 7.94 -10.00 -12.03
N MET A 125 8.03 -10.61 -10.85
CA MET A 125 7.85 -9.89 -9.58
C MET A 125 8.93 -8.82 -9.39
N VAL A 126 10.19 -9.12 -9.71
CA VAL A 126 11.29 -8.17 -9.60
C VAL A 126 11.08 -6.97 -10.51
N GLN A 127 10.65 -7.18 -11.75
CA GLN A 127 10.35 -6.06 -12.66
C GLN A 127 9.24 -5.16 -12.09
N ARG A 128 8.15 -5.75 -11.60
CA ARG A 128 7.06 -4.98 -10.98
C ARG A 128 7.53 -4.18 -9.76
N LEU A 129 8.42 -4.75 -8.93
CA LEU A 129 9.02 -4.03 -7.80
C LEU A 129 9.92 -2.87 -8.26
N VAL A 130 10.71 -3.05 -9.33
CA VAL A 130 11.51 -1.98 -9.95
C VAL A 130 10.60 -0.84 -10.42
N ASP A 131 9.50 -1.16 -11.09
CA ASP A 131 8.56 -0.15 -11.61
C ASP A 131 7.92 0.62 -10.44
N TRP A 132 7.54 -0.06 -9.36
CA TRP A 132 6.96 0.59 -8.17
C TRP A 132 7.96 1.47 -7.42
N HIS A 133 9.20 1.02 -7.24
CA HIS A 133 10.22 1.85 -6.59
C HIS A 133 10.60 3.05 -7.46
N THR A 134 10.64 2.88 -8.78
CA THR A 134 10.86 3.97 -9.73
C THR A 134 9.73 4.99 -9.66
N TRP A 135 8.48 4.53 -9.53
CA TRP A 135 7.33 5.40 -9.35
C TRP A 135 7.48 6.33 -8.14
N PHE A 136 8.01 5.87 -7.00
CA PHE A 136 8.26 6.75 -5.86
C PHE A 136 9.22 7.88 -6.19
N SER A 137 10.31 7.61 -6.92
CA SER A 137 11.26 8.64 -7.37
C SER A 137 10.63 9.65 -8.32
N VAL A 138 9.72 9.22 -9.20
CA VAL A 138 9.09 10.11 -10.19
C VAL A 138 7.94 10.91 -9.59
N ALA A 139 7.06 10.26 -8.83
CA ALA A 139 5.82 10.86 -8.36
C ALA A 139 5.98 11.56 -7.01
N ARG A 140 6.80 11.02 -6.09
CA ARG A 140 6.73 11.36 -4.66
C ARG A 140 8.04 11.87 -4.06
N GLN A 141 9.18 11.76 -4.75
CA GLN A 141 10.45 12.21 -4.20
C GLN A 141 10.56 13.74 -4.20
N CYS A 142 10.89 14.29 -3.03
CA CYS A 142 11.18 15.71 -2.88
C CYS A 142 12.52 16.05 -3.54
N PRO A 143 12.58 16.97 -4.52
CA PRO A 143 13.83 17.30 -5.21
C PRO A 143 14.92 17.86 -4.29
N ASP A 144 14.54 18.59 -3.24
CA ASP A 144 15.48 19.29 -2.36
C ASP A 144 16.07 18.39 -1.27
N THR A 145 15.31 17.40 -0.81
CA THR A 145 15.68 16.57 0.35
C THR A 145 15.86 15.10 0.03
N GLY A 146 15.37 14.64 -1.12
CA GLY A 146 15.33 13.21 -1.44
C GLY A 146 14.24 12.42 -0.73
N ALA A 147 13.63 12.97 0.33
CA ALA A 147 12.61 12.30 1.11
C ALA A 147 11.29 12.12 0.34
N ILE A 148 10.53 11.10 0.72
CA ILE A 148 9.26 10.77 0.07
C ILE A 148 8.11 11.59 0.65
N VAL A 149 7.36 12.23 -0.24
CA VAL A 149 6.14 12.98 0.02
C VAL A 149 4.94 12.02 0.00
N ILE A 150 4.24 11.93 1.13
CA ILE A 150 2.88 11.38 1.17
C ILE A 150 1.86 12.49 0.90
N VAL A 151 0.83 12.18 0.14
CA VAL A 151 -0.26 13.10 -0.24
C VAL A 151 -1.58 12.79 0.47
N HIS A 152 -1.61 11.68 1.22
CA HIS A 152 -2.71 11.30 2.09
C HIS A 152 -2.14 10.59 3.33
N PRO A 153 -2.61 10.85 4.56
CA PRO A 153 -2.07 10.22 5.77
C PRO A 153 -2.17 8.68 5.75
N TRP A 154 -3.23 8.12 5.14
CA TRP A 154 -3.37 6.67 4.88
C TRP A 154 -2.18 6.05 4.13
N GLU A 155 -1.44 6.81 3.32
CA GLU A 155 -0.26 6.28 2.64
C GLU A 155 0.86 5.89 3.61
N SER A 156 0.88 6.50 4.80
CA SER A 156 1.88 6.17 5.82
C SER A 156 1.60 4.85 6.57
N GLY A 157 0.39 4.29 6.42
CA GLY A 157 -0.12 3.20 7.27
C GLY A 157 -0.40 3.61 8.73
N ARG A 158 -0.34 4.92 9.04
CA ARG A 158 -0.49 5.50 10.37
C ARG A 158 -1.47 6.68 10.32
N ASP A 159 -2.72 6.35 10.02
CA ASP A 159 -3.79 7.27 9.55
C ASP A 159 -3.98 8.54 10.39
N ASN A 160 -3.94 8.43 11.72
CA ASN A 160 -4.21 9.51 12.67
C ASN A 160 -3.01 9.81 13.57
N LEU A 161 -1.79 9.58 13.05
CA LEU A 161 -0.57 9.97 13.76
C LEU A 161 -0.54 11.50 13.95
N SER A 162 -0.21 11.96 15.15
CA SER A 162 -0.21 13.40 15.49
C SER A 162 0.73 14.25 14.63
N ASP A 163 1.72 13.62 14.00
CA ASP A 163 2.61 14.27 13.01
C ASP A 163 1.82 14.91 11.85
N TRP A 164 0.62 14.39 11.53
CA TRP A 164 -0.21 14.85 10.43
C TRP A 164 -1.15 16.00 10.80
N ASP A 165 -1.37 16.27 12.10
CA ASP A 165 -2.42 17.19 12.58
C ASP A 165 -2.33 18.59 11.96
N LYS A 166 -1.13 19.16 11.91
CA LYS A 166 -0.92 20.52 11.36
C LYS A 166 -1.24 20.59 9.87
N ALA A 167 -0.84 19.57 9.11
CA ALA A 167 -1.10 19.53 7.67
C ALA A 167 -2.57 19.23 7.38
N MET A 168 -3.19 18.33 8.17
CA MET A 168 -4.61 18.06 8.08
C MET A 168 -5.45 19.29 8.44
N ALA A 169 -5.06 20.08 9.44
CA ALA A 169 -5.76 21.32 9.79
C ALA A 169 -5.75 22.36 8.64
N ALA A 170 -4.77 22.30 7.74
CA ALA A 170 -4.72 23.15 6.55
C ALA A 170 -5.61 22.65 5.39
N VAL A 171 -6.08 21.39 5.45
CA VAL A 171 -7.07 20.85 4.50
C VAL A 171 -8.44 21.39 4.90
N ILE A 172 -8.98 22.27 4.05
CA ILE A 172 -10.32 22.81 4.19
C ILE A 172 -11.31 21.72 3.74
N PRO A 173 -12.19 21.20 4.62
CA PRO A 173 -13.15 20.18 4.24
C PRO A 173 -14.06 20.67 3.11
N ASP A 174 -14.21 19.85 2.09
CA ASP A 174 -15.11 20.13 0.99
C ASP A 174 -16.58 20.02 1.45
N THR A 175 -17.35 21.07 1.15
CA THR A 175 -18.79 21.13 1.47
C THR A 175 -19.65 20.33 0.48
N GLY A 176 -19.08 19.94 -0.67
CA GLY A 176 -19.73 19.17 -1.73
C GLY A 176 -19.56 17.66 -1.65
N LEU A 177 -19.05 17.10 -0.53
CA LEU A 177 -18.84 15.65 -0.37
C LEU A 177 -20.15 14.84 -0.34
N GLY A 178 -21.28 15.49 -0.06
CA GLY A 178 -22.57 14.84 0.15
C GLY A 178 -22.62 14.05 1.46
N ASP A 179 -23.75 13.37 1.69
CA ASP A 179 -23.88 12.45 2.81
C ASP A 179 -23.18 11.12 2.49
N TYR A 180 -22.39 10.63 3.44
CA TYR A 180 -21.75 9.32 3.34
C TYR A 180 -21.83 8.59 4.68
N LYS A 181 -21.94 7.26 4.62
CA LYS A 181 -22.01 6.40 5.80
C LYS A 181 -20.65 5.74 6.04
N ARG A 182 -20.04 6.04 7.17
CA ARG A 182 -18.83 5.37 7.65
C ARG A 182 -19.14 3.95 8.10
N ARG A 183 -18.49 2.97 7.47
CA ARG A 183 -18.64 1.54 7.78
C ARG A 183 -17.75 1.07 8.92
N ASP A 184 -16.63 1.74 9.14
CA ASP A 184 -15.67 1.36 10.18
C ASP A 184 -16.24 1.50 11.61
N LEU A 185 -17.19 2.40 11.81
CA LEU A 185 -17.93 2.57 13.07
C LEU A 185 -18.96 1.46 13.35
N GLU A 186 -19.28 0.61 12.37
CA GLU A 186 -20.16 -0.57 12.57
C GLU A 186 -19.42 -1.73 13.26
N HIS A 187 -18.09 -1.67 13.33
CA HIS A 187 -17.23 -2.76 13.81
C HIS A 187 -16.39 -2.40 15.03
N VAL A 188 -16.11 -1.12 15.27
CA VAL A 188 -15.22 -0.64 16.33
C VAL A 188 -15.85 0.58 17.03
N ASP A 189 -15.60 0.70 18.33
CA ASP A 189 -16.00 1.86 19.13
C ASP A 189 -15.47 3.17 18.54
N ALA A 190 -16.33 4.19 18.46
CA ALA A 190 -16.00 5.47 17.86
C ALA A 190 -14.81 6.18 18.53
N SER A 191 -14.57 5.95 19.83
CA SER A 191 -13.42 6.51 20.56
C SER A 191 -12.06 5.97 20.08
N GLN A 192 -12.06 4.85 19.34
CA GLN A 192 -10.87 4.23 18.78
C GLN A 192 -10.67 4.56 17.29
N ARG A 193 -11.51 5.44 16.73
CA ARG A 193 -11.54 5.77 15.30
C ARG A 193 -11.40 7.29 15.09
N PRO A 194 -10.95 7.73 13.90
CA PRO A 194 -10.95 9.15 13.58
C PRO A 194 -12.36 9.76 13.69
N THR A 195 -12.44 11.05 13.98
CA THR A 195 -13.66 11.86 14.06
C THR A 195 -14.30 12.07 12.68
N LYS A 196 -15.52 12.64 12.64
CA LYS A 196 -16.17 13.01 11.37
C LYS A 196 -15.38 14.07 10.61
N GLU A 197 -14.89 15.09 11.32
CA GLU A 197 -14.14 16.19 10.71
C GLU A 197 -12.84 15.71 10.06
N GLU A 198 -12.13 14.76 10.70
CA GLU A 198 -10.97 14.10 10.10
C GLU A 198 -11.35 13.30 8.84
N TYR A 199 -12.47 12.58 8.87
CA TYR A 199 -12.97 11.87 7.68
C TYR A 199 -13.39 12.79 6.54
N ASP A 200 -14.02 13.93 6.83
CA ASP A 200 -14.37 14.93 5.81
C ASP A 200 -13.10 15.43 5.10
N ARG A 201 -12.00 15.63 5.85
CA ARG A 201 -10.70 15.99 5.26
C ARG A 201 -10.10 14.84 4.44
N TYR A 202 -10.18 13.59 4.90
CA TYR A 202 -9.72 12.44 4.11
C TYR A 202 -10.46 12.35 2.78
N LEU A 203 -11.78 12.46 2.77
CA LEU A 203 -12.56 12.44 1.54
C LEU A 203 -12.33 13.65 0.65
N THR A 204 -11.99 14.81 1.22
CA THR A 204 -11.56 15.99 0.46
C THR A 204 -10.30 15.68 -0.36
N LEU A 205 -9.33 14.97 0.24
CA LEU A 205 -8.13 14.52 -0.46
C LEU A 205 -8.45 13.49 -1.54
N VAL A 206 -9.37 12.55 -1.28
CA VAL A 206 -9.84 11.58 -2.29
C VAL A 206 -10.48 12.31 -3.47
N ARG A 207 -11.32 13.31 -3.21
CA ARG A 207 -11.95 14.12 -4.26
C ARG A 207 -10.91 14.89 -5.08
N PHE A 208 -9.93 15.52 -4.43
CA PHE A 208 -8.83 16.18 -5.14
C PHE A 208 -8.10 15.22 -6.08
N GLY A 209 -7.83 14.00 -5.60
CA GLY A 209 -7.30 12.90 -6.41
C GLY A 209 -8.12 12.63 -7.67
N ARG A 210 -9.43 12.43 -7.51
CA ARG A 210 -10.37 12.18 -8.60
C ARG A 210 -10.46 13.34 -9.59
N ASP A 211 -10.56 14.57 -9.09
CA ASP A 211 -10.70 15.77 -9.92
C ASP A 211 -9.43 16.03 -10.76
N CYS A 212 -8.28 15.51 -10.33
CA CYS A 212 -7.02 15.49 -11.08
C CYS A 212 -6.78 14.18 -11.87
N ASN A 213 -7.81 13.34 -12.06
CA ASN A 213 -7.71 12.03 -12.74
C ASN A 213 -6.62 11.11 -12.18
N TRP A 214 -6.30 11.25 -10.89
CA TRP A 214 -5.23 10.51 -10.23
C TRP A 214 -3.84 10.63 -10.89
N ASP A 215 -3.52 11.77 -11.53
CA ASP A 215 -2.17 12.08 -11.98
C ASP A 215 -1.22 12.15 -10.77
N GLN A 216 -0.48 11.07 -10.52
CA GLN A 216 0.34 10.91 -9.32
C GLN A 216 1.44 11.96 -9.20
N ALA A 217 2.00 12.41 -10.33
CA ALA A 217 3.02 13.45 -10.34
C ALA A 217 2.40 14.83 -10.02
N HIS A 218 1.19 15.10 -10.50
CA HIS A 218 0.42 16.28 -10.10
C HIS A 218 0.07 16.24 -8.60
N LEU A 219 -0.39 15.10 -8.08
CA LEU A 219 -0.72 14.95 -6.66
C LEU A 219 0.51 15.20 -5.77
N GLY A 220 1.66 14.61 -6.10
CA GLY A 220 2.91 14.82 -5.37
C GLY A 220 3.35 16.29 -5.31
N ARG A 221 3.00 17.10 -6.31
CA ARG A 221 3.32 18.53 -6.38
C ARG A 221 2.22 19.44 -5.85
N ASN A 222 0.96 19.06 -5.86
CA ASN A 222 -0.15 20.01 -5.68
C ASN A 222 -1.21 19.56 -4.67
N SER A 223 -1.11 18.37 -4.08
CA SER A 223 -2.07 17.94 -3.06
C SER A 223 -2.15 18.96 -1.91
N PRO A 224 -3.34 19.27 -1.39
CA PRO A 224 -3.49 20.18 -0.25
C PRO A 224 -2.93 19.58 1.05
N PHE A 225 -2.75 18.27 1.10
CA PHE A 225 -1.93 17.59 2.11
C PHE A 225 -0.66 17.05 1.46
N ARG A 226 0.51 17.48 1.95
CA ARG A 226 1.81 16.95 1.53
C ARG A 226 2.76 16.93 2.72
N MET A 227 3.25 15.75 3.07
CA MET A 227 4.17 15.57 4.18
C MET A 227 5.38 14.75 3.74
N LEU A 228 6.59 15.20 4.08
CA LEU A 228 7.77 14.34 4.00
C LEU A 228 7.66 13.31 5.12
N ASP A 229 7.52 12.03 4.77
CA ASP A 229 7.38 10.94 5.75
C ASP A 229 8.72 10.19 5.91
N PRO A 230 9.42 10.35 7.05
CA PRO A 230 10.63 9.58 7.34
C PRO A 230 10.39 8.07 7.35
N GLY A 231 9.19 7.62 7.76
CA GLY A 231 8.82 6.21 7.78
C GLY A 231 8.77 5.63 6.37
N MET A 232 7.99 6.23 5.48
CA MET A 232 7.95 5.89 4.06
C MET A 232 9.35 5.90 3.43
N THR A 233 10.12 6.97 3.67
CA THR A 233 11.47 7.13 3.12
C THR A 233 12.42 6.02 3.59
N ALA A 234 12.44 5.72 4.89
CA ALA A 234 13.30 4.68 5.45
C ALA A 234 12.89 3.27 4.98
N MET A 235 11.58 3.01 4.86
CA MET A 235 11.07 1.75 4.33
C MET A 235 11.43 1.56 2.86
N LEU A 236 11.29 2.60 2.03
CA LEU A 236 11.73 2.56 0.64
C LEU A 236 13.25 2.35 0.54
N LEU A 237 14.07 3.09 1.31
CA LEU A 237 15.52 2.91 1.31
C LEU A 237 15.92 1.46 1.68
N ARG A 238 15.21 0.85 2.65
CA ARG A 238 15.41 -0.56 2.99
C ARG A 238 14.98 -1.47 1.84
N ALA A 239 13.82 -1.23 1.25
CA ALA A 239 13.29 -2.02 0.15
C ALA A 239 14.20 -1.95 -1.10
N GLU A 240 14.81 -0.81 -1.39
CA GLU A 240 15.77 -0.64 -2.50
C GLU A 240 17.02 -1.51 -2.31
N ARG A 241 17.53 -1.61 -1.08
CA ARG A 241 18.66 -2.49 -0.76
C ARG A 241 18.30 -3.96 -0.95
N ASP A 242 17.08 -4.34 -0.58
CA ASP A 242 16.55 -5.68 -0.81
C ASP A 242 16.26 -5.93 -2.30
N LEU A 243 15.88 -4.90 -3.06
CA LEU A 243 15.67 -4.97 -4.50
C LEU A 243 16.97 -5.22 -5.26
N ILE A 244 18.10 -4.61 -4.86
CA ILE A 244 19.42 -4.94 -5.45
C ILE A 244 19.72 -6.43 -5.32
N TRP A 245 19.43 -7.02 -4.15
CA TRP A 245 19.60 -8.45 -3.93
C TRP A 245 18.74 -9.27 -4.89
N LEU A 246 17.46 -8.90 -5.03
CA LEU A 246 16.52 -9.57 -5.93
C LEU A 246 16.92 -9.41 -7.42
N GLN A 247 17.27 -8.21 -7.87
CA GLN A 247 17.74 -7.95 -9.23
C GLN A 247 18.98 -8.77 -9.58
N THR A 248 19.92 -8.89 -8.64
CA THR A 248 21.12 -9.74 -8.82
C THR A 248 20.75 -11.21 -9.03
N ARG A 249 19.72 -11.72 -8.35
CA ARG A 249 19.25 -13.13 -8.48
C ARG A 249 18.68 -13.44 -9.86
N VAL A 250 18.11 -12.45 -10.53
CA VAL A 250 17.52 -12.57 -11.88
C VAL A 250 18.44 -12.02 -12.98
N GLY A 251 19.65 -11.56 -12.64
CA GLY A 251 20.61 -11.01 -13.60
C GLY A 251 20.22 -9.65 -14.20
N GLN A 252 19.40 -8.85 -13.50
CA GLN A 252 19.05 -7.49 -13.92
C GLN A 252 20.12 -6.46 -13.54
N ASP A 253 20.24 -5.37 -14.31
CA ASP A 253 21.09 -4.23 -13.97
C ASP A 253 20.59 -3.51 -12.71
N ILE A 254 21.53 -3.22 -11.81
CA ILE A 254 21.27 -2.59 -10.52
C ILE A 254 21.64 -1.10 -10.50
N SER A 255 22.20 -0.56 -11.58
CA SER A 255 22.76 0.80 -11.62
C SER A 255 21.70 1.87 -11.31
N ALA A 256 20.49 1.74 -11.87
CA ALA A 256 19.39 2.66 -11.58
C ALA A 256 18.95 2.59 -10.11
N THR A 257 18.86 1.39 -9.53
CA THR A 257 18.51 1.19 -8.12
C THR A 257 19.58 1.77 -7.19
N GLN A 258 20.87 1.58 -7.51
CA GLN A 258 21.97 2.21 -6.78
C GLN A 258 21.92 3.74 -6.84
N ALA A 259 21.52 4.30 -7.99
CA ALA A 259 21.33 5.74 -8.12
C ALA A 259 20.19 6.25 -7.23
N ARG A 260 19.03 5.57 -7.22
CA ARG A 260 17.89 5.94 -6.35
C ARG A 260 18.27 5.92 -4.87
N ILE A 261 19.04 4.92 -4.41
CA ILE A 261 19.54 4.84 -3.02
C ILE A 261 20.39 6.05 -2.63
N ARG A 262 21.17 6.64 -3.55
CA ARG A 262 22.00 7.82 -3.26
C ARG A 262 21.18 9.10 -3.15
N LEU A 263 19.96 9.09 -3.66
CA LEU A 263 19.04 10.22 -3.68
C LEU A 263 18.01 10.16 -2.53
N LEU A 264 17.94 9.06 -1.77
CA LEU A 264 17.06 8.85 -0.61
C LEU A 264 17.82 9.02 0.70
#